data_AF-A0A0R1MGT3-F1
#
_entry.id   AF-A0A0R1MGT3-F1
#
_cell.length_a   1.000
_cell.length_b   1.000
_cell.length_c   1.000
_cell.angle_alpha   90.00
_cell.angle_beta   90.00
_cell.angle_gamma   90.00
#
_symmetry.space_group_name_H-M   'P 1'
#
loop_
_entity.id
_entity.type
_entity.pdbx_description
1 polymer ?
#
loop_
_entity_poly.entity_id
_entity_poly.type
_entity_poly.pdbx_seq_one_letter_code
_entity_poly.pdbx_strand_id
1 'polypeptide(L)'
;MNYSITETSRLIGLSKYTLRYYEKEKLIPKVKRDSKGYRVYTKQDIEWLTFLLNIRQTGMSINKIKQFSQMRFNTETISIRRKMLLEHKENIIEQEKKLQKSMAAIEAKIARYDRYTQLQTEQKDMNRY
;
A
#
# COMPACT_ATOMS: atom_id res chain seq x y z
N MET A 1 24.46 6.21 -4.34
CA MET A 1 23.68 7.45 -4.49
C MET A 1 22.83 7.65 -3.23
N ASN A 2 22.82 8.86 -2.68
CA ASN A 2 22.05 9.24 -1.50
C ASN A 2 20.99 10.27 -1.92
N TYR A 3 19.84 10.26 -1.25
CA TYR A 3 18.69 11.10 -1.54
C TYR A 3 18.37 11.97 -0.33
N SER A 4 18.01 13.23 -0.57
CA SER A 4 17.48 14.13 0.45
C SER A 4 16.06 13.75 0.84
N ILE A 5 15.58 14.27 1.98
CA ILE A 5 14.18 14.09 2.41
C ILE A 5 13.16 14.56 1.38
N THR A 6 13.50 15.58 0.58
CA THR A 6 12.62 16.10 -0.48
C THR A 6 12.53 15.13 -1.65
N GLU A 7 13.66 14.58 -2.09
CA GLU A 7 13.71 13.61 -3.17
C GLU A 7 13.03 12.30 -2.74
N THR A 8 13.35 11.79 -1.56
CA THR A 8 12.73 10.58 -1.02
C THR A 8 11.22 10.74 -0.91
N SER A 9 10.73 11.86 -0.37
CA SER A 9 9.31 12.20 -0.29
C SER A 9 8.62 12.13 -1.66
N ARG A 10 9.25 12.68 -2.71
CA ARG A 10 8.74 12.62 -4.09
C ARG A 10 8.75 11.20 -4.64
N LEU A 11 9.82 10.43 -4.43
CA LEU A 11 9.99 9.09 -4.97
C LEU A 11 8.98 8.08 -4.41
N ILE A 12 8.66 8.18 -3.12
CA ILE A 12 7.74 7.22 -2.45
C ILE A 12 6.31 7.76 -2.32
N GLY A 13 6.03 8.97 -2.83
CA GLY A 13 4.70 9.59 -2.76
C GLY A 13 4.22 9.94 -1.35
N LEU A 14 5.13 10.14 -0.40
CA LEU A 14 4.79 10.54 0.97
C LEU A 14 5.08 12.01 1.21
N SER A 15 4.30 12.66 2.07
CA SER A 15 4.68 13.98 2.58
C SER A 15 5.97 13.89 3.42
N LYS A 16 6.76 14.97 3.44
CA LYS A 16 7.93 15.09 4.33
C LYS A 16 7.56 14.88 5.80
N TYR A 17 6.34 15.28 6.20
CA TYR A 17 5.82 15.08 7.55
C TYR A 17 5.62 13.59 7.85
N THR A 18 4.99 12.84 6.95
CA THR A 18 4.78 11.39 7.09
C THR A 18 6.10 10.64 7.14
N LEU A 19 7.09 11.06 6.33
CA LEU A 19 8.42 10.46 6.35
C LEU A 19 9.12 10.68 7.70
N ARG A 20 9.03 11.89 8.27
CA ARG A 20 9.52 12.18 9.64
C ARG A 20 8.79 11.38 10.71
N TYR A 21 7.48 11.20 10.55
CA TYR A 21 6.70 10.35 11.44
C TYR A 21 7.21 8.91 11.41
N TYR A 22 7.45 8.34 10.24
CA TYR A 22 7.99 6.97 10.11
C TYR A 22 9.39 6.80 10.71
N GLU A 23 10.23 7.83 10.64
CA GLU A 23 11.50 7.85 11.39
C GLU A 23 11.29 7.81 12.89
N LYS A 24 10.40 8.68 13.41
CA LYS A 24 10.09 8.74 14.84
C LYS A 24 9.57 7.40 15.36
N GLU A 25 8.74 6.74 14.56
CA GLU A 25 8.19 5.41 14.85
C GLU A 25 9.21 4.27 14.66
N LYS A 26 10.48 4.59 14.35
CA LYS A 26 11.60 3.63 14.15
C LYS A 26 11.36 2.62 13.02
N LEU A 27 10.56 2.98 12.00
CA LEU A 27 10.38 2.16 10.80
C LEU A 27 11.61 2.17 9.89
N ILE A 28 12.40 3.24 9.98
CA ILE A 28 13.75 3.34 9.43
C ILE A 28 14.72 3.49 10.60
N PRO A 29 15.38 2.42 11.05
CA PRO A 29 16.13 2.47 12.32
C PRO A 29 17.38 3.34 12.26
N LYS A 30 17.94 3.59 11.06
CA LYS A 30 19.22 4.29 10.86
C LYS A 30 19.18 5.22 9.66
N VAL A 31 18.62 6.41 9.82
CA VAL A 31 18.74 7.47 8.80
C VAL A 31 20.10 8.14 8.96
N LYS A 32 20.92 8.10 7.91
CA LYS A 32 22.23 8.75 7.91
C LYS A 32 22.07 10.26 7.80
N ARG A 33 23.09 10.99 8.25
CA ARG A 33 23.21 12.43 8.03
C ARG A 33 24.45 12.71 7.18
N ASP A 34 24.36 13.71 6.32
CA ASP A 34 25.52 14.22 5.58
C ASP A 34 26.40 15.11 6.49
N SER A 35 27.51 15.61 5.93
CA SER A 35 28.45 16.50 6.63
C SER A 35 27.84 17.83 7.07
N LYS A 36 26.70 18.22 6.50
CA LYS A 36 25.95 19.43 6.85
C LYS A 36 24.83 19.15 7.85
N GLY A 37 24.68 17.90 8.30
CA GLY A 37 23.68 17.48 9.27
C GLY A 37 22.28 17.18 8.68
N TYR A 38 22.13 17.24 7.35
CA TYR A 38 20.87 16.91 6.67
C TYR A 38 20.68 15.40 6.55
N ARG A 39 19.41 14.97 6.61
CA ARG A 39 19.04 13.56 6.45
C ARG A 39 19.30 13.10 5.03
N VAL A 40 19.96 11.97 4.90
CA VAL A 40 20.22 11.30 3.64
C VAL A 40 19.75 9.86 3.69
N TYR A 41 19.02 9.45 2.66
CA TYR A 41 18.48 8.11 2.50
C TYR A 41 19.23 7.41 1.39
N THR A 42 19.56 6.15 1.59
CA THR A 42 20.14 5.32 0.54
C THR A 42 19.05 4.75 -0.35
N LYS A 43 19.42 4.22 -1.52
CA LYS A 43 18.48 3.46 -2.37
C LYS A 43 17.82 2.30 -1.60
N GLN A 44 18.58 1.60 -0.75
CA GLN A 44 18.06 0.51 0.09
C GLN A 44 17.04 1.00 1.13
N ASP A 45 17.17 2.23 1.63
CA ASP A 45 16.18 2.81 2.54
C ASP A 45 14.88 3.13 1.80
N ILE A 46 14.97 3.59 0.56
CA ILE A 46 13.81 3.87 -0.30
C ILE A 46 13.08 2.58 -0.65
N GLU A 47 13.80 1.54 -1.07
CA GLU A 47 13.22 0.21 -1.36
C GLU A 47 12.53 -0.36 -0.12
N TRP A 48 13.18 -0.25 1.05
CA TRP A 48 12.60 -0.68 2.32
C TRP A 48 11.33 0.09 2.67
N LEU A 49 11.35 1.41 2.56
CA LEU A 49 10.17 2.26 2.81
C LEU A 49 9.02 1.93 1.88
N THR A 50 9.32 1.73 0.60
CA THR A 50 8.33 1.35 -0.41
C THR A 50 7.68 0.01 -0.04
N PHE A 51 8.48 -0.96 0.38
CA PHE A 51 7.98 -2.23 0.87
C PHE A 51 7.06 -2.08 2.10
N LEU A 52 7.48 -1.30 3.10
CA LEU A 52 6.67 -1.04 4.30
C LEU A 52 5.35 -0.34 3.96
N LEU A 53 5.35 0.55 2.97
CA LEU A 53 4.14 1.21 2.48
C LEU A 53 3.18 0.21 1.82
N ASN A 54 3.68 -0.69 0.99
CA ASN A 54 2.86 -1.69 0.31
C ASN A 54 2.17 -2.63 1.32
N ILE A 55 2.90 -3.12 2.32
CA ILE A 55 2.31 -3.98 3.36
C ILE A 55 1.33 -3.21 4.27
N ARG A 56 1.54 -1.90 4.48
CA ARG A 56 0.61 -1.03 5.19
C ARG A 56 -0.69 -0.83 4.41
N GLN A 57 -0.60 -0.53 3.12
CA GLN A 57 -1.76 -0.31 2.25
C GLN A 57 -2.64 -1.55 2.16
N THR A 58 -2.04 -2.74 2.24
CA THR A 58 -2.73 -4.03 2.27
C THR A 58 -3.21 -4.45 3.67
N GLY A 59 -3.25 -3.52 4.62
CA GLY A 59 -3.91 -3.70 5.91
C GLY A 59 -3.01 -4.19 7.05
N MET A 60 -1.69 -4.28 6.88
CA MET A 60 -0.83 -4.58 8.03
C MET A 60 -0.82 -3.41 9.03
N SER A 61 -1.08 -3.70 10.30
CA SER A 61 -1.11 -2.67 11.34
C SER A 61 0.27 -2.04 11.55
N ILE A 62 0.29 -0.75 11.92
CA ILE A 62 1.53 -0.02 12.19
C ILE A 62 2.39 -0.71 13.27
N ASN A 63 1.75 -1.36 14.24
CA ASN A 63 2.43 -2.10 15.30
C ASN A 63 3.16 -3.34 14.77
N LYS A 64 2.54 -4.12 13.88
CA LYS A 64 3.22 -5.27 13.22
C LYS A 64 4.37 -4.80 12.34
N ILE A 65 4.18 -3.71 11.60
CA ILE A 65 5.22 -3.10 10.76
C ILE A 65 6.42 -2.65 11.61
N LYS A 66 6.18 -2.06 12.79
CA LYS A 66 7.26 -1.70 13.74
C LYS A 66 8.05 -2.92 14.21
N GLN A 67 7.35 -3.98 14.64
CA GLN A 67 8.00 -5.23 15.05
C GLN A 67 8.86 -5.81 13.93
N PHE A 68 8.29 -5.87 12.71
CA PHE A 68 9.01 -6.30 11.51
C PHE A 68 10.25 -5.44 11.22
N SER A 69 10.14 -4.12 11.42
CA SER A 69 11.23 -3.17 11.16
C SER A 69 12.37 -3.26 12.17
N GLN A 70 12.07 -3.53 13.44
CA GLN A 70 13.08 -3.74 14.48
C GLN A 70 13.94 -4.98 14.21
N MET A 71 13.35 -6.00 13.58
CA MET A 71 14.02 -7.23 13.20
C MET A 71 14.88 -7.12 11.92
N ARG A 72 14.82 -6.00 11.19
CA ARG A 72 15.45 -5.83 9.86
C ARG A 72 16.92 -6.26 9.80
N PHE A 73 17.70 -5.88 10.81
CA PHE A 73 19.16 -6.10 10.83
C PHE A 73 19.60 -7.36 11.60
N ASN A 74 18.66 -8.12 12.18
CA ASN A 74 18.99 -9.37 12.86
C ASN A 74 18.77 -10.56 11.90
N THR A 75 19.82 -11.30 11.59
CA THR A 75 19.77 -12.49 10.72
C THR A 75 19.03 -13.66 11.36
N GLU A 76 19.05 -13.80 12.68
CA GLU A 76 18.33 -14.86 13.41
C GLU A 76 16.81 -14.73 13.27
N THR A 77 16.34 -13.50 12.98
CA THR A 77 14.91 -13.21 12.83
C THR A 77 14.37 -13.49 11.42
N ILE A 78 15.19 -13.96 10.48
CA ILE A 78 14.77 -14.19 9.08
C ILE A 78 13.56 -15.13 9.01
N SER A 79 13.55 -16.21 9.79
CA SER A 79 12.44 -17.18 9.83
C SER A 79 11.14 -16.54 10.34
N ILE A 80 11.23 -15.75 11.41
CA ILE A 80 10.10 -15.01 12.01
C ILE A 80 9.55 -13.99 11.00
N ARG A 81 10.42 -13.19 10.39
CA ARG A 81 10.05 -12.21 9.36
C ARG A 81 9.36 -12.88 8.17
N ARG A 82 9.90 -14.02 7.69
CA ARG A 82 9.27 -14.80 6.61
C ARG A 82 7.88 -15.28 7.01
N LYS A 83 7.70 -15.78 8.23
CA LYS A 83 6.40 -16.21 8.75
C LYS A 83 5.38 -15.06 8.76
N MET A 84 5.77 -13.88 9.26
CA MET A 84 4.90 -12.69 9.26
C MET A 84 4.44 -12.30 7.84
N LEU A 85 5.34 -12.41 6.86
CA LEU A 85 5.00 -12.09 5.47
C LEU A 85 4.09 -13.15 4.84
N LEU A 86 4.27 -14.44 5.17
CA LEU A 86 3.38 -15.49 4.71
C LEU A 86 1.97 -15.33 5.28
N GLU A 87 1.85 -15.06 6.57
CA GLU A 87 0.55 -14.78 7.20
C GLU A 87 -0.12 -13.56 6.56
N HIS A 88 0.65 -12.50 6.28
CA HIS A 88 0.10 -11.32 5.61
C HIS A 88 -0.31 -11.60 4.17
N LYS A 89 0.47 -12.40 3.43
CA LYS A 89 0.13 -12.83 2.08
C LYS A 89 -1.21 -13.57 2.04
N GLU A 90 -1.44 -14.51 2.96
CA GLU A 90 -2.72 -15.23 3.03
C GLU A 90 -3.89 -14.27 3.31
N ASN A 91 -3.69 -13.27 4.19
CA ASN A 91 -4.71 -12.24 4.44
C ASN A 91 -5.01 -11.41 3.18
N ILE A 92 -4.00 -11.08 2.37
CA ILE A 92 -4.19 -10.37 1.10
C ILE A 92 -5.00 -11.21 0.12
N ILE A 93 -4.67 -12.49 -0.03
CA ILE A 93 -5.38 -13.41 -0.93
C ILE A 93 -6.86 -13.51 -0.53
N GLU A 94 -7.15 -13.57 0.77
CA GLU A 94 -8.53 -13.62 1.25
C GLU A 94 -9.28 -12.30 1.01
N GLN A 95 -8.60 -11.15 1.17
CA GLN A 95 -9.19 -9.85 0.83
C GLN A 95 -9.46 -9.73 -0.68
N GLU A 96 -8.55 -10.19 -1.52
CA GLU A 96 -8.70 -10.19 -2.97
C GLU A 96 -9.93 -10.99 -3.40
N LYS A 97 -10.11 -12.20 -2.88
CA LYS A 97 -11.30 -13.03 -3.16
C LYS A 97 -12.60 -12.32 -2.79
N LYS A 98 -12.64 -11.63 -1.64
CA LYS A 98 -13.82 -10.85 -1.21
C LYS A 98 -14.09 -9.69 -2.16
N LEU A 99 -13.06 -8.95 -2.54
CA LEU A 99 -13.18 -7.84 -3.48
C LEU A 99 -13.65 -8.29 -4.86
N GLN A 100 -13.13 -9.41 -5.37
CA GLN A 100 -13.58 -10.00 -6.64
C GLN A 100 -15.06 -10.39 -6.59
N LYS A 101 -15.51 -11.03 -5.50
CA LYS A 101 -16.93 -11.36 -5.31
C LYS A 101 -17.82 -10.12 -5.28
N SER A 102 -17.39 -9.08 -4.57
CA SER A 102 -18.10 -7.79 -4.53
C SER A 102 -18.14 -7.12 -5.90
N MET A 103 -17.04 -7.15 -6.65
CA MET A 103 -16.97 -6.59 -8.00
C MET A 103 -17.98 -7.27 -8.93
N ALA A 104 -18.03 -8.60 -8.96
CA ALA A 104 -18.97 -9.35 -9.78
C ALA A 104 -20.44 -9.00 -9.44
N ALA A 105 -20.76 -8.80 -8.16
CA ALA A 105 -22.09 -8.38 -7.75
C ALA A 105 -22.45 -6.96 -8.23
N ILE A 106 -21.48 -6.04 -8.21
CA ILE A 106 -21.63 -4.67 -8.72
C ILE A 106 -21.82 -4.70 -10.24
N GLU A 107 -21.00 -5.44 -10.98
CA GLU A 107 -21.09 -5.59 -12.43
C GLU A 107 -22.45 -6.16 -12.86
N ALA A 108 -22.93 -7.20 -12.19
CA ALA A 108 -24.26 -7.76 -12.45
C ALA A 108 -25.38 -6.75 -12.23
N LYS A 109 -25.22 -5.86 -11.24
CA LYS A 109 -26.18 -4.78 -10.96
C LYS A 109 -26.15 -3.70 -12.04
N ILE A 110 -24.96 -3.29 -12.48
CA ILE A 110 -24.76 -2.33 -13.57
C ILE A 110 -25.41 -2.86 -14.85
N ALA A 111 -25.08 -4.09 -15.25
CA ALA A 111 -25.65 -4.71 -16.46
C ALA A 111 -27.18 -4.79 -16.42
N ARG A 112 -27.77 -4.98 -15.23
CA ARG A 112 -29.22 -4.96 -15.07
C ARG A 112 -29.80 -3.56 -15.29
N TYR A 113 -29.15 -2.52 -14.80
CA TYR A 113 -29.57 -1.14 -15.01
C TYR A 113 -29.43 -0.72 -16.47
N ASP A 114 -28.33 -1.10 -17.12
CA ASP A 114 -28.11 -0.80 -18.54
C ASP A 114 -29.24 -1.38 -19.42
N ARG A 115 -29.65 -2.62 -19.14
CA ARG A 115 -30.81 -3.24 -19.83
C ARG A 115 -32.11 -2.48 -19.60
N TYR A 116 -32.39 -2.03 -18.38
CA TYR A 116 -33.60 -1.25 -18.12
C TYR A 116 -33.57 0.11 -18.85
N THR A 117 -32.43 0.77 -18.90
CA THR A 117 -32.28 2.04 -19.61
C THR A 117 -32.47 1.87 -21.12
N GLN A 118 -31.96 0.78 -21.70
CA GLN A 118 -32.17 0.46 -23.12
C GLN A 118 -33.66 0.20 -23.43
N LEU A 119 -34.32 -0.63 -22.64
CA LEU A 119 -35.75 -0.93 -22.82
C LEU A 119 -36.65 0.32 -22.67
N GLN A 120 -36.31 1.23 -21.77
CA GLN A 120 -37.03 2.50 -21.59
C GLN A 120 -36.82 3.47 -22.76
N THR A 121 -35.69 3.37 -23.45
CA THR A 121 -35.38 4.20 -24.63
C THR A 121 -36.14 3.68 -25.84
N GLU A 122 -36.12 2.37 -26.08
CA GLU A 122 -36.85 1.71 -27.17
C GLU A 122 -38.39 1.89 -27.06
N GLN A 123 -38.95 1.83 -25.84
CA GLN A 123 -40.38 2.07 -25.62
C GLN A 123 -40.78 3.54 -25.86
N LYS A 124 -39.89 4.50 -25.61
CA LYS A 124 -40.15 5.91 -25.89
C LYS A 124 -40.11 6.23 -27.38
N ASP A 125 -39.25 5.54 -28.13
CA ASP A 125 -39.13 5.73 -29.58
C ASP A 125 -40.27 5.05 -30.35
N MET A 126 -40.77 3.90 -29.86
CA MET A 126 -41.95 3.21 -30.39
C MET A 126 -43.26 3.99 -30.16
N ASN A 127 -43.40 4.68 -29.02
CA ASN A 127 -44.60 5.47 -28.70
C ASN A 127 -44.61 6.88 -29.35
N ARG A 128 -43.61 7.21 -30.17
CA ARG A 128 -43.52 8.47 -30.92
C ARG A 128 -43.99 8.35 -32.39
N TYR A 129 -44.33 7.14 -32.82
CA TYR A 129 -45.00 6.84 -34.09
C TYR A 129 -46.47 6.51 -33.85
#